data_AF-A0A1B3MUN5-F1
#
_entry.id   AF-A0A1B3MUN5-F1
#
_cell.length_a   1.000
_cell.length_b   1.000
_cell.length_c   1.000
_cell.angle_alpha   90.00
_cell.angle_beta   90.00
_cell.angle_gamma   90.00
#
_symmetry.space_group_name_H-M   'P 1'
#
loop_
_entity.id
_entity.type
_entity.pdbx_description
1 polymer ?
#
loop_
_entity_poly.entity_id
_entity_poly.type
_entity_poly.pdbx_seq_one_letter_code
_entity_poly.pdbx_strand_id
1 'polypeptide(L)'
;MDGDQAASTLWYVLALVLVGSALIGRRLAWGSLLRLALLWVAIFAGLFGLFTLAQQQGYLTGRWAEEGGPVSDAPPTLPPVRAEGQAIRIPVARDGHYWVEASINGTPARFLIDSGATVTALSEPTARAAGLNYDIGEPGVVMTTANGKVEARRSSIATLTIGPVTASDLPVVVSPAFGEMNVIGMNMLSRLKSWGVQNGEMVLTP
;
A
#
# COMPACT_ATOMS: atom_id res chain seq x y z
N MET A 1 -13.89 -23.10 25.87
CA MET A 1 -13.09 -23.77 24.82
C MET A 1 -14.08 -24.18 23.77
N ASP A 2 -14.14 -23.43 22.68
CA ASP A 2 -15.17 -23.58 21.64
C ASP A 2 -14.97 -24.88 20.86
N GLY A 3 -16.06 -25.55 20.49
CA GLY A 3 -16.05 -26.85 19.83
C GLY A 3 -15.25 -26.88 18.51
N ASP A 4 -15.07 -25.73 17.87
CA ASP A 4 -14.30 -25.58 16.63
C ASP A 4 -12.78 -25.68 16.84
N GLN A 5 -12.28 -25.29 18.02
CA GLN A 5 -10.86 -25.47 18.37
C GLN A 5 -10.54 -26.94 18.69
N ALA A 6 -11.50 -27.68 19.26
CA ALA A 6 -11.35 -29.10 19.52
C ALA A 6 -11.35 -29.91 18.22
N ALA A 7 -12.18 -29.53 17.25
CA ALA A 7 -12.22 -30.19 15.94
C ALA A 7 -10.95 -29.94 15.10
N SER A 8 -10.42 -28.71 15.10
CA SER A 8 -9.21 -28.36 14.35
C SER A 8 -7.94 -29.00 14.92
N THR A 9 -7.79 -29.05 16.24
CA THR A 9 -6.65 -29.73 16.90
C THR A 9 -6.64 -31.23 16.62
N LEU A 10 -7.81 -31.87 16.54
CA LEU A 10 -7.94 -33.29 16.18
C LEU A 10 -7.42 -33.58 14.77
N TRP A 11 -7.71 -32.70 13.81
CA TRP A 11 -7.22 -32.82 12.43
C TRP A 11 -5.69 -32.69 12.34
N TYR A 12 -5.09 -31.77 13.09
CA TYR A 12 -3.62 -31.60 13.08
C TYR A 12 -2.89 -32.79 13.70
N VAL A 13 -3.43 -33.34 14.80
CA VAL A 13 -2.87 -34.55 15.42
C VAL A 13 -3.00 -35.74 14.47
N LEU A 14 -4.16 -35.90 13.82
CA LEU A 14 -4.37 -36.97 12.84
C LEU A 14 -3.40 -36.83 11.64
N ALA A 15 -3.23 -35.62 11.11
CA ALA A 15 -2.30 -35.35 10.01
C ALA A 15 -0.85 -35.66 10.42
N LEU A 16 -0.42 -35.28 11.63
CA LEU A 16 0.91 -35.59 12.16
C LEU A 16 1.13 -37.10 12.32
N VAL A 17 0.13 -37.83 12.83
CA VAL A 17 0.19 -39.29 12.97
C VAL A 17 0.28 -39.96 11.61
N LEU A 18 -0.45 -39.48 10.60
CA LEU A 18 -0.49 -40.06 9.26
C LEU A 18 0.83 -39.81 8.51
N VAL A 19 1.40 -38.62 8.63
CA VAL A 19 2.74 -38.30 8.11
C VAL A 19 3.82 -39.12 8.85
N GLY A 20 3.73 -39.21 10.18
CA GLY A 20 4.63 -40.02 11.00
C GLY A 20 4.59 -41.50 10.63
N SER A 21 3.40 -42.07 10.43
CA SER A 21 3.23 -43.49 10.06
C SER A 21 3.72 -43.78 8.65
N ALA A 22 3.54 -42.83 7.71
CA ALA A 22 4.04 -42.94 6.34
C ALA A 22 5.58 -42.92 6.28
N LEU A 23 6.24 -42.24 7.23
CA LEU A 23 7.70 -42.19 7.34
C LEU A 23 8.29 -43.45 7.99
N ILE A 24 7.56 -44.08 8.92
CA ILE A 24 8.01 -45.29 9.63
C ILE A 24 8.01 -46.55 8.72
N GLY A 25 7.19 -46.56 7.66
CA GLY A 25 7.08 -47.70 6.74
C GLY A 25 8.18 -47.81 5.68
N ARG A 26 9.01 -46.79 5.47
CA ARG A 26 10.02 -46.79 4.39
C ARG A 26 11.41 -47.00 4.97
N ARG A 27 11.99 -48.18 4.74
CA ARG A 27 13.42 -48.48 4.94
C ARG A 27 14.31 -47.69 3.97
N LEU A 28 14.18 -46.37 3.96
CA LEU A 28 15.14 -45.49 3.29
C LEU A 28 16.38 -45.44 4.18
N ALA A 29 17.54 -45.74 3.59
CA ALA A 29 18.81 -45.69 4.29
C ALA A 29 18.94 -44.33 4.99
N TRP A 30 18.99 -44.35 6.33
CA TRP A 30 19.06 -43.15 7.17
C TRP A 30 20.27 -42.27 6.80
N GLY A 31 21.31 -42.87 6.23
CA GLY A 31 22.45 -42.15 5.65
C GLY A 31 22.10 -41.23 4.48
N SER A 32 21.08 -41.55 3.67
CA SER A 32 20.61 -40.70 2.58
C SER A 32 19.89 -39.45 3.08
N LEU A 33 19.08 -39.62 4.13
CA LEU A 33 18.32 -38.52 4.74
C LEU A 33 19.24 -37.57 5.51
N LEU A 34 20.22 -38.11 6.25
CA LEU A 34 21.24 -37.31 6.91
C LEU A 34 22.11 -36.54 5.91
N ARG A 35 22.51 -37.16 4.79
CA ARG A 35 23.25 -36.48 3.72
C ARG A 35 22.45 -35.33 3.11
N LEU A 36 21.16 -35.54 2.85
CA LEU A 36 20.30 -34.48 2.31
C LEU A 36 20.10 -33.34 3.33
N ALA A 37 19.89 -33.66 4.61
CA ALA A 37 19.78 -32.68 5.67
C ALA A 37 21.06 -31.83 5.82
N LEU A 38 22.24 -32.47 5.79
CA LEU A 38 23.52 -31.77 5.82
C LEU A 38 23.74 -30.89 4.58
N LEU A 39 23.29 -31.33 3.41
CA LEU A 39 23.37 -30.55 2.17
C LEU A 39 22.47 -29.30 2.26
N TRP A 40 21.25 -29.45 2.79
CA TRP A 40 20.36 -28.32 3.05
C TRP A 40 20.96 -27.33 4.05
N VAL A 41 21.52 -27.81 5.17
CA VAL A 41 22.20 -26.95 6.16
C VAL A 41 23.35 -26.18 5.50
N ALA A 42 24.15 -26.82 4.65
CA ALA A 42 25.24 -26.16 3.93
C ALA A 42 24.72 -25.09 2.94
N ILE A 43 23.64 -25.37 2.21
CA ILE A 43 22.99 -24.39 1.33
C ILE A 43 22.50 -23.18 2.13
N PHE A 44 21.77 -23.40 3.23
CA PHE A 44 21.26 -22.32 4.07
C PHE A 44 22.39 -21.51 4.71
N ALA A 45 23.46 -22.14 5.17
CA ALA A 45 24.63 -21.45 5.71
C ALA A 45 25.34 -20.61 4.65
N GLY A 46 25.48 -21.13 3.42
CA GLY A 46 26.06 -20.41 2.29
C GLY A 46 25.21 -19.21 1.86
N LEU A 47 23.89 -19.40 1.75
CA LEU A 47 22.94 -18.32 1.46
C LEU A 47 22.91 -17.27 2.57
N PHE A 48 22.96 -17.69 3.84
CA PHE A 48 23.03 -16.79 4.98
C PHE A 48 24.33 -15.98 4.98
N GLY A 49 25.47 -16.61 4.72
CA GLY A 49 26.76 -15.93 4.57
C GLY A 49 26.77 -14.94 3.39
N LEU A 50 26.19 -15.33 2.26
CA LEU A 50 26.05 -14.44 1.10
C LEU A 50 25.11 -13.27 1.43
N PHE A 51 24.03 -13.53 2.16
CA PHE A 51 23.08 -12.51 2.60
C PHE A 51 23.70 -11.52 3.57
N THR A 52 24.48 -11.98 4.56
CA THR A 52 25.19 -11.09 5.49
C THR A 52 26.28 -10.28 4.79
N LEU A 53 26.96 -10.87 3.80
CA LEU A 53 27.93 -10.16 2.95
C LEU A 53 27.25 -9.10 2.08
N ALA A 54 26.09 -9.43 1.48
CA ALA A 54 25.28 -8.49 0.70
C ALA A 54 24.71 -7.35 1.55
N GLN A 55 24.39 -7.62 2.82
CA GLN A 55 24.02 -6.59 3.79
C GLN A 55 25.20 -5.67 4.14
N GLN A 56 26.40 -6.21 4.36
CA GLN A 56 27.60 -5.39 4.66
C GLN A 56 27.99 -4.47 3.50
N GLN A 57 27.79 -4.91 2.24
CA GLN A 57 28.09 -4.08 1.06
C GLN A 57 26.99 -3.08 0.70
N GLY A 58 25.94 -2.93 1.52
CA GLY A 58 24.93 -1.89 1.35
C GLY A 58 23.96 -2.09 0.17
N TYR A 59 24.07 -3.18 -0.59
CA TYR A 59 23.20 -3.46 -1.74
C TYR A 59 21.74 -3.69 -1.37
N LEU A 60 21.47 -4.11 -0.13
CA LEU A 60 20.12 -4.45 0.36
C LEU A 60 19.57 -3.42 1.37
N THR A 61 20.41 -2.62 2.00
CA THR A 61 20.07 -1.77 3.15
C THR A 61 19.96 -0.28 2.85
N GLY A 62 20.36 0.20 1.66
CA GLY A 62 20.31 1.62 1.29
C GLY A 62 18.92 2.25 1.12
N ARG A 63 17.82 1.55 1.45
CA ARG A 63 16.45 2.09 1.33
C ARG A 63 15.52 1.87 2.53
N TRP A 64 15.90 1.07 3.52
CA TRP A 64 14.98 0.68 4.60
C TRP A 64 15.49 1.02 6.01
N ALA A 65 16.74 1.49 6.13
CA ALA A 65 17.38 1.73 7.44
C ALA A 65 17.26 3.18 7.96
N GLU A 66 16.66 4.10 7.20
CA GLU A 66 16.43 5.49 7.66
C GLU A 66 15.03 5.73 8.24
N GLU A 67 14.12 4.75 8.20
CA GLU A 67 12.72 4.87 8.64
C GLU A 67 12.49 4.79 10.16
N GLY A 68 13.52 5.02 10.98
CA GLY A 68 13.44 5.00 12.44
C GLY A 68 13.33 6.38 13.11
N GLY A 69 13.07 7.45 12.37
CA GLY A 69 12.93 8.80 12.92
C GLY A 69 11.61 9.00 13.68
N PRO A 70 11.58 9.80 14.77
CA PRO A 70 10.35 10.06 15.50
C PRO A 70 9.31 10.70 14.59
N VAL A 71 8.14 10.07 14.50
CA VAL A 71 6.95 10.59 13.82
C VAL A 71 6.69 11.99 14.38
N SER A 72 6.99 13.01 13.56
CA SER A 72 6.68 14.40 13.90
C SER A 72 5.27 14.69 13.41
N ASP A 73 4.39 15.13 14.30
CA ASP A 73 3.01 15.60 13.98
C ASP A 73 2.97 16.87 13.10
N ALA A 74 4.09 17.28 12.53
CA ALA A 74 4.17 18.39 11.60
C ALA A 74 3.74 17.92 10.19
N PRO A 75 2.98 18.75 9.44
CA PRO A 75 2.65 18.44 8.05
C PRO A 75 3.94 18.12 7.27
N PRO A 76 4.00 17.01 6.51
CA PRO A 76 5.23 16.62 5.82
C PRO A 76 5.61 17.74 4.86
N THR A 77 6.85 18.23 4.97
CA THR A 77 7.37 19.28 4.08
C THR A 77 7.47 18.70 2.67
N LEU A 78 6.64 19.21 1.75
CA LEU A 78 6.63 18.77 0.36
C LEU A 78 7.86 19.31 -0.37
N PRO A 79 8.70 18.47 -0.98
CA PRO A 79 9.70 18.97 -1.91
C PRO A 79 8.99 19.46 -3.19
N PRO A 80 9.57 20.43 -3.91
CA PRO A 80 8.90 21.07 -5.03
C PRO A 80 8.64 20.07 -6.16
N VAL A 81 7.37 19.98 -6.57
CA VAL A 81 6.93 19.21 -7.74
C VAL A 81 7.50 19.88 -9.00
N ARG A 82 8.14 19.08 -9.87
CA ARG A 82 8.70 19.56 -11.13
C ARG A 82 7.88 19.07 -12.31
N ALA A 83 7.49 20.00 -13.18
CA ALA A 83 6.96 19.68 -14.50
C ALA A 83 8.15 19.61 -15.47
N GLU A 84 8.43 18.42 -16.02
CA GLU A 84 9.42 18.22 -17.08
C GLU A 84 8.69 17.75 -18.34
N GLY A 85 8.54 18.67 -19.30
CA GLY A 85 7.66 18.45 -20.45
C GLY A 85 6.19 18.40 -20.01
N GLN A 86 5.48 17.33 -20.37
CA GLN A 86 4.08 17.11 -19.94
C GLN A 86 3.97 16.30 -18.64
N ALA A 87 5.07 15.69 -18.17
CA ALA A 87 5.04 14.82 -16.99
C ALA A 87 5.32 15.59 -15.69
N ILE A 88 4.72 15.09 -14.62
CA ILE A 88 4.86 15.61 -13.26
C ILE A 88 5.74 14.67 -12.48
N ARG A 89 6.80 15.19 -11.86
CA ARG A 89 7.69 14.45 -10.97
C ARG A 89 7.45 14.89 -9.53
N ILE A 90 7.05 13.93 -8.70
CA ILE A 90 6.70 14.10 -7.31
C ILE A 90 7.73 13.32 -6.47
N PRO A 91 8.63 14.01 -5.77
CA PRO A 91 9.60 13.35 -4.91
C PRO A 91 8.91 12.70 -3.71
N VAL A 92 9.51 11.62 -3.20
CA VAL A 92 9.04 10.98 -1.97
C VAL A 92 9.19 11.95 -0.79
N ALA A 93 8.14 12.08 0.02
CA ALA A 93 8.20 12.87 1.24
C ALA A 93 8.94 12.10 2.35
N ARG A 94 9.27 12.79 3.44
CA ARG A 94 10.01 12.19 4.57
C ARG A 94 9.29 11.04 5.26
N ASP A 95 7.98 10.95 5.10
CA ASP A 95 7.12 9.88 5.61
C ASP A 95 7.07 8.66 4.68
N GLY A 96 7.82 8.66 3.57
CA GLY A 96 7.83 7.58 2.59
C GLY A 96 6.66 7.61 1.60
N HIS A 97 5.79 8.62 1.69
CA HIS A 97 4.60 8.73 0.84
C HIS A 97 4.77 9.78 -0.28
N TYR A 98 3.99 9.61 -1.34
CA TYR A 98 3.91 10.57 -2.44
C TYR A 98 2.73 11.49 -2.23
N TRP A 99 3.01 12.78 -2.09
CA TRP A 99 2.02 13.80 -1.85
C TRP A 99 2.05 14.84 -2.96
N VAL A 100 0.88 15.29 -3.36
CA VAL A 100 0.76 16.30 -4.42
C VAL A 100 -0.25 17.38 -4.02
N GLU A 101 0.06 18.61 -4.39
CA GLU A 101 -0.91 19.70 -4.38
C GLU A 101 -1.74 19.63 -5.65
N ALA A 102 -3.05 19.63 -5.47
CA ALA A 102 -4.03 19.60 -6.55
C ALA A 102 -5.10 20.66 -6.32
N SER A 103 -5.90 20.92 -7.34
CA SER A 103 -7.07 21.78 -7.26
C SER A 103 -8.33 21.00 -7.60
N ILE A 104 -9.33 21.06 -6.73
CA ILE A 104 -10.66 20.47 -6.91
C ILE A 104 -11.62 21.61 -7.20
N ASN A 105 -12.19 21.67 -8.40
CA ASN A 105 -13.11 22.74 -8.80
C ASN A 105 -12.54 24.16 -8.54
N GLY A 106 -11.22 24.34 -8.60
CA GLY A 106 -10.54 25.60 -8.28
C GLY A 106 -10.05 25.72 -6.82
N THR A 107 -10.52 24.89 -5.90
CA THR A 107 -10.09 24.89 -4.50
C THR A 107 -8.83 24.05 -4.30
N PRO A 108 -7.71 24.62 -3.80
CA PRO A 108 -6.48 23.87 -3.56
C PRO A 108 -6.65 22.87 -2.40
N ALA A 109 -6.12 21.67 -2.59
CA ALA A 109 -6.09 20.62 -1.57
C ALA A 109 -4.85 19.74 -1.76
N ARG A 110 -4.37 19.17 -0.66
CA ARG A 110 -3.25 18.23 -0.65
C ARG A 110 -3.79 16.80 -0.71
N PHE A 111 -3.14 15.96 -1.51
CA PHE A 111 -3.53 14.58 -1.73
C PHE A 111 -2.37 13.62 -1.54
N LEU A 112 -2.67 12.48 -0.91
CA LEU A 112 -1.85 11.28 -0.94
C LEU A 112 -2.10 10.54 -2.24
N ILE A 113 -1.06 10.09 -2.93
CA ILE A 113 -1.18 9.18 -4.07
C ILE A 113 -1.14 7.75 -3.55
N ASP A 114 -2.24 7.01 -3.69
CA ASP A 114 -2.37 5.63 -3.22
C ASP A 114 -2.90 4.72 -4.33
N SER A 115 -2.02 3.89 -4.89
CA SER A 115 -2.38 2.90 -5.89
C SER A 115 -3.17 1.71 -5.33
N GLY A 116 -3.23 1.55 -4.01
CA GLY A 116 -4.08 0.58 -3.32
C GLY A 116 -5.54 1.03 -3.20
N ALA A 117 -5.80 2.34 -3.29
CA ALA A 117 -7.16 2.87 -3.27
C ALA A 117 -7.83 2.71 -4.64
N THR A 118 -8.93 1.96 -4.71
CA THR A 118 -9.67 1.81 -5.97
C THR A 118 -10.35 3.12 -6.41
N VAL A 119 -10.83 3.91 -5.45
CA VAL A 119 -11.58 5.15 -5.68
C VAL A 119 -10.92 6.29 -4.90
N THR A 120 -10.85 7.46 -5.53
CA THR A 120 -10.40 8.71 -4.92
C THR A 120 -11.30 9.11 -3.75
N ALA A 121 -10.70 9.35 -2.59
CA ALA A 121 -11.39 9.65 -1.34
C ALA A 121 -11.07 11.08 -0.89
N LEU A 122 -12.07 11.78 -0.36
CA LEU A 122 -11.96 13.14 0.12
C LEU A 122 -12.40 13.25 1.57
N SER A 123 -11.68 14.06 2.34
CA SER A 123 -12.14 14.48 3.65
C SER A 123 -13.40 15.34 3.52
N GLU A 124 -14.24 15.28 4.54
CA GLU A 124 -15.46 16.08 4.60
C GLU A 124 -15.17 17.60 4.54
N PRO A 125 -14.15 18.14 5.24
CA PRO A 125 -13.76 19.55 5.10
C PRO A 125 -13.37 19.92 3.66
N THR A 126 -12.58 19.08 2.99
CA THR A 126 -12.15 19.33 1.60
C THR A 126 -13.34 19.32 0.64
N ALA A 127 -14.24 18.34 0.78
CA ALA A 127 -15.42 18.24 -0.05
C ALA A 127 -16.35 19.47 0.11
N ARG A 128 -16.53 19.97 1.34
CA ARG A 128 -17.27 21.22 1.58
C ARG A 128 -16.58 22.43 0.97
N ALA A 129 -15.27 22.58 1.17
CA ALA A 129 -14.49 23.69 0.64
C ALA A 129 -14.47 23.73 -0.91
N ALA A 130 -14.55 22.56 -1.55
CA ALA A 130 -14.65 22.43 -3.00
C ALA A 130 -16.09 22.52 -3.55
N GLY A 131 -17.08 22.79 -2.68
CA GLY A 131 -18.49 22.92 -3.06
C GLY A 131 -19.11 21.63 -3.60
N LEU A 132 -18.60 20.46 -3.21
CA LEU A 132 -19.12 19.18 -3.67
C LEU A 132 -20.47 18.89 -3.03
N ASN A 133 -21.43 18.48 -3.85
CA ASN A 133 -22.68 17.98 -3.36
C ASN A 133 -22.53 16.50 -3.00
N TYR A 134 -22.70 16.17 -1.73
CA TYR A 134 -22.80 14.81 -1.23
C TYR A 134 -23.92 14.80 -0.19
N ASP A 135 -25.02 14.10 -0.50
CA ASP A 135 -26.16 14.10 0.39
C ASP A 135 -25.86 13.24 1.63
N ILE A 136 -25.94 13.86 2.80
CA ILE A 136 -25.72 13.20 4.08
C ILE A 136 -26.91 12.29 4.44
N GLY A 137 -28.09 12.56 3.85
CA GLY A 137 -29.33 11.80 4.02
C GLY A 137 -29.48 10.61 3.06
N GLU A 138 -28.66 10.51 2.01
CA GLU A 138 -28.69 9.35 1.12
C GLU A 138 -27.96 8.13 1.70
N PRO A 139 -28.41 6.90 1.40
CA PRO A 139 -27.74 5.68 1.83
C PRO A 139 -26.26 5.66 1.42
N GLY A 140 -25.40 5.42 2.39
CA GLY A 140 -23.95 5.45 2.21
C GLY A 140 -23.47 4.19 1.52
N VAL A 141 -22.23 4.25 1.07
CA VAL A 141 -21.49 3.08 0.63
C VAL A 141 -20.58 2.66 1.77
N VAL A 142 -20.71 1.40 2.18
CA VAL A 142 -19.75 0.79 3.08
C VAL A 142 -18.57 0.30 2.24
N MET A 143 -17.39 0.85 2.52
CA MET A 143 -16.13 0.42 1.91
C MET A 143 -15.25 -0.28 2.93
N THR A 144 -14.47 -1.24 2.46
CA THR A 144 -13.42 -1.88 3.27
C THR A 144 -12.10 -1.16 3.04
N THR A 145 -11.55 -0.61 4.11
CA THR A 145 -10.23 0.03 4.15
C THR A 145 -9.28 -0.81 5.01
N ALA A 146 -8.00 -0.43 5.04
CA ALA A 146 -7.04 -1.06 5.95
C ALA A 146 -7.47 -0.95 7.43
N ASN A 147 -8.17 0.12 7.79
CA ASN A 147 -8.66 0.37 9.15
C ASN A 147 -10.05 -0.24 9.42
N GLY A 148 -10.55 -1.09 8.51
CA GLY A 148 -11.86 -1.72 8.60
C GLY A 148 -12.92 -1.07 7.72
N LYS A 149 -14.18 -1.30 8.07
CA LYS A 149 -15.32 -0.81 7.29
C LYS A 149 -15.60 0.67 7.59
N VAL A 150 -15.69 1.46 6.54
CA VAL A 150 -15.99 2.90 6.60
C VAL A 150 -17.27 3.18 5.82
N GLU A 151 -18.18 3.97 6.38
CA GLU A 151 -19.29 4.53 5.62
C GLU A 151 -18.85 5.80 4.91
N ALA A 152 -19.10 5.90 3.61
CA ALA A 152 -18.82 7.08 2.81
C ALA A 152 -19.98 7.43 1.89
N ARG A 153 -20.05 8.69 1.49
CA ARG A 153 -21.03 9.20 0.52
C ARG A 153 -20.38 9.31 -0.85
N ARG A 154 -21.13 8.99 -1.91
CA ARG A 154 -20.66 9.20 -3.28
C ARG A 154 -20.79 10.67 -3.66
N SER A 155 -19.85 11.16 -4.44
CA SER A 155 -19.91 12.46 -5.10
C SER A 155 -19.10 12.42 -6.39
N SER A 156 -18.99 13.55 -7.07
CA SER A 156 -18.11 13.70 -8.23
C SER A 156 -17.45 15.07 -8.22
N ILE A 157 -16.15 15.08 -8.50
CA ILE A 157 -15.41 16.29 -8.78
C ILE A 157 -15.63 16.65 -10.25
N ALA A 158 -15.99 17.90 -10.54
CA ALA A 158 -16.14 18.38 -11.91
C ALA A 158 -14.78 18.49 -12.61
N THR A 159 -13.78 19.06 -11.91
CA THR A 159 -12.40 19.15 -12.40
C THR A 159 -11.40 18.91 -11.27
N LEU A 160 -10.51 17.94 -11.45
CA LEU A 160 -9.32 17.73 -10.64
C LEU A 160 -8.09 18.10 -11.48
N THR A 161 -7.33 19.09 -11.03
CA THR A 161 -6.10 19.55 -11.72
C THR A 161 -4.88 19.34 -10.84
N ILE A 162 -3.84 18.74 -11.40
CA ILE A 162 -2.56 18.48 -10.77
C ILE A 162 -1.50 18.98 -11.75
N GLY A 163 -0.90 20.14 -11.53
CA GLY A 163 -0.01 20.76 -12.53
C GLY A 163 -0.62 20.76 -13.95
N PRO A 164 0.03 20.16 -14.98
CA PRO A 164 -0.52 20.02 -16.33
C PRO A 164 -1.59 18.92 -16.51
N VAL A 165 -1.76 18.01 -15.55
CA VAL A 165 -2.76 16.93 -15.61
C VAL A 165 -4.12 17.48 -15.20
N THR A 166 -5.16 17.22 -16.00
CA THR A 166 -6.54 17.55 -15.63
C THR A 166 -7.45 16.34 -15.89
N ALA A 167 -8.28 16.00 -14.91
CA ALA A 167 -9.33 14.99 -15.03
C ALA A 167 -10.69 15.64 -14.76
N SER A 168 -11.65 15.45 -15.67
CA SER A 168 -13.03 15.92 -15.49
C SER A 168 -13.96 14.79 -15.02
N ASP A 169 -15.06 15.12 -14.34
CA ASP A 169 -16.10 14.16 -13.95
C ASP A 169 -15.50 12.93 -13.22
N LEU A 170 -14.73 13.20 -12.17
CA LEU A 170 -14.05 12.17 -11.39
C LEU A 170 -14.96 11.70 -10.25
N PRO A 171 -15.40 10.43 -10.22
CA PRO A 171 -16.14 9.90 -9.09
C PRO A 171 -15.29 9.90 -7.84
N VAL A 172 -15.87 10.30 -6.71
CA VAL A 172 -15.19 10.31 -5.42
C VAL A 172 -16.09 9.79 -4.32
N VAL A 173 -15.47 9.49 -3.19
CA VAL A 173 -16.15 9.16 -1.94
C VAL A 173 -15.75 10.15 -0.86
N VAL A 174 -16.70 10.54 -0.02
CA VAL A 174 -16.51 11.50 1.07
C VAL A 174 -16.88 10.83 2.38
N SER A 175 -16.02 10.92 3.40
CA SER A 175 -16.32 10.39 4.74
C SER A 175 -15.63 11.20 5.83
N PRO A 176 -16.29 11.44 6.98
CA PRO A 176 -15.63 11.98 8.18
C PRO A 176 -14.54 11.05 8.72
N ALA A 177 -14.61 9.74 8.43
CA ALA A 177 -13.61 8.77 8.89
C ALA A 177 -12.22 8.97 8.25
N PHE A 178 -12.12 9.75 7.17
CA PHE A 178 -10.84 10.10 6.54
C PHE A 178 -10.11 11.24 7.28
N GLY A 179 -10.73 11.85 8.30
CA GLY A 179 -10.13 12.96 9.03
C GLY A 179 -9.85 14.14 8.11
N GLU A 180 -8.58 14.53 7.98
CA GLU A 180 -8.11 15.60 7.08
C GLU A 180 -7.50 15.08 5.78
N MET A 181 -7.45 13.76 5.59
CA MET A 181 -6.72 13.14 4.48
C MET A 181 -7.56 13.10 3.21
N ASN A 182 -6.95 13.48 2.08
CA ASN A 182 -7.47 13.23 0.74
C ASN A 182 -6.56 12.25 0.01
N VAL A 183 -7.14 11.36 -0.78
CA VAL A 183 -6.43 10.27 -1.46
C VAL A 183 -6.80 10.24 -2.93
N ILE A 184 -5.80 10.28 -3.81
CA ILE A 184 -5.92 9.99 -5.23
C ILE A 184 -5.80 8.49 -5.41
N GLY A 185 -6.87 7.87 -5.89
CA GLY A 185 -6.94 6.44 -6.16
C GLY A 185 -6.78 6.09 -7.63
N MET A 186 -6.88 4.79 -7.90
CA MET A 186 -6.73 4.20 -9.23
C MET A 186 -7.75 4.72 -10.26
N ASN A 187 -8.94 5.14 -9.84
CA ASN A 187 -9.93 5.73 -10.77
C ASN A 187 -9.48 7.06 -11.40
N MET A 188 -8.52 7.76 -10.78
CA MET A 188 -7.82 8.90 -11.36
C MET A 188 -6.56 8.42 -12.08
N LEU A 189 -5.72 7.62 -11.41
CA LEU A 189 -4.40 7.22 -11.95
C LEU A 189 -4.52 6.45 -13.28
N SER A 190 -5.58 5.66 -13.45
CA SER A 190 -5.86 4.93 -14.70
C SER A 190 -6.26 5.83 -15.88
N ARG A 191 -6.54 7.11 -15.66
CA ARG A 191 -6.83 8.09 -16.72
C ARG A 191 -5.57 8.70 -17.32
N LEU A 192 -4.43 8.53 -16.66
CA LEU A 192 -3.12 8.96 -17.14
C LEU A 192 -2.63 8.01 -18.23
N LYS A 193 -1.90 8.53 -19.22
CA LYS A 193 -1.17 7.70 -20.17
C LYS A 193 -0.20 6.74 -19.49
N SER A 194 0.48 7.19 -18.44
CA SER A 194 1.34 6.35 -17.62
C SER A 194 1.57 6.96 -16.24
N TRP A 195 1.75 6.12 -15.23
CA TRP A 195 2.20 6.53 -13.90
C TRP A 195 3.14 5.48 -13.31
N GLY A 196 3.99 5.88 -12.36
CA GLY A 196 4.86 4.95 -11.63
C GLY A 196 6.05 5.63 -10.98
N VAL A 197 6.85 4.85 -10.25
CA VAL A 197 8.04 5.36 -9.56
C VAL A 197 9.28 5.19 -10.43
N GLN A 198 10.02 6.28 -10.66
CA GLN A 198 11.29 6.31 -11.38
C GLN A 198 12.31 7.08 -10.56
N ASN A 199 13.47 6.48 -10.28
CA ASN A 199 14.56 7.11 -9.53
C ASN A 199 14.15 7.69 -8.15
N GLY A 200 13.15 7.10 -7.49
CA GLY A 200 12.64 7.56 -6.19
C GLY A 200 11.56 8.64 -6.27
N GLU A 201 11.20 9.09 -7.47
CA GLU A 201 10.12 10.05 -7.71
C GLU A 201 8.92 9.34 -8.35
N MET A 202 7.71 9.72 -7.96
CA MET A 202 6.50 9.36 -8.67
C MET A 202 6.38 10.23 -9.92
N VAL A 203 6.21 9.60 -11.07
CA VAL A 203 6.05 10.26 -12.37
C VAL A 203 4.61 10.07 -12.83
N LEU A 204 3.90 11.16 -13.10
CA LEU A 204 2.56 11.16 -13.67
C LEU A 204 2.61 11.77 -15.08
N THR A 205 2.18 11.02 -16.08
CA THR A 205 2.14 11.47 -17.48
C THR A 205 0.68 11.57 -17.94
N PRO A 206 0.21 12.76 -18.36
CA PRO A 206 -1.13 12.96 -18.92
C PRO A 206 -1.45 11.96 -20.04
#